data_AF-A0A842X6N9-F1
#
_entry.id   AF-A0A842X6N9-F1
#
_cell.length_a   1.000
_cell.length_b   1.000
_cell.length_c   1.000
_cell.angle_alpha   90.00
_cell.angle_beta   90.00
_cell.angle_gamma   90.00
#
_symmetry.space_group_name_H-M   'P 1'
#
loop_
_entity.id
_entity.type
_entity.pdbx_description
1 polymer ?
#
loop_
_entity_poly.entity_id
_entity_poly.type
_entity_poly.pdbx_seq_one_letter_code
_entity_poly.pdbx_strand_id
1 'polypeptide(L)'
;MEEKLEEFEEIEESPSKEQNFENSKSEGSGGSGGERPDWRVMQPDRDKDGNSTLKNVGGMWKKTSKNGNEFYVLNIGRLTLLVFKNDKQGGFNE
;
A
#
# COMPACT_ATOMS: atom_id res chain seq x y z
N MET A 1 16.17 -25.17 40.03
CA MET A 1 15.20 -24.94 38.95
C MET A 1 15.98 -24.20 37.89
N GLU A 2 16.48 -24.93 36.89
CA GLU A 2 17.22 -24.33 35.78
C GLU A 2 16.22 -23.67 34.83
N GLU A 3 16.47 -22.39 34.53
CA GLU A 3 15.69 -21.58 33.60
C GLU A 3 15.91 -22.11 32.18
N LYS A 4 14.82 -22.60 31.58
CA LYS A 4 14.80 -23.02 30.18
C LYS A 4 14.54 -21.77 29.35
N LEU A 5 15.61 -21.08 28.97
CA LEU A 5 15.58 -19.98 28.02
C LEU A 5 15.20 -20.55 26.65
N GLU A 6 14.00 -20.20 26.19
CA GLU A 6 13.51 -20.55 24.86
C GLU A 6 14.38 -19.84 23.81
N GLU A 7 14.98 -20.67 22.97
CA GLU A 7 15.83 -20.32 21.84
C GLU A 7 14.99 -19.58 20.79
N PHE A 8 15.33 -18.32 20.53
CA PHE A 8 14.68 -17.51 19.51
C PHE A 8 15.06 -18.03 18.13
N GLU A 9 14.10 -18.58 17.37
CA GLU A 9 14.28 -18.90 15.95
C GLU A 9 14.46 -17.61 15.15
N GLU A 10 15.64 -17.47 14.54
CA GLU A 10 15.99 -16.44 13.57
C GLU A 10 15.17 -16.65 12.29
N ILE A 11 14.24 -15.74 12.01
CA ILE A 11 13.48 -15.74 10.76
C ILE A 11 14.39 -15.22 9.66
N GLU A 12 14.91 -16.13 8.82
CA GLU A 12 15.54 -15.76 7.55
C GLU A 12 14.50 -15.11 6.63
N GLU A 13 14.50 -13.77 6.59
CA GLU A 13 13.78 -13.02 5.56
C GLU A 13 14.39 -13.35 4.19
N SER A 14 13.68 -14.19 3.42
CA SER A 14 13.95 -14.35 2.00
C SER A 14 13.81 -12.98 1.31
N PRO A 15 14.78 -12.55 0.48
CA PRO A 15 14.75 -11.24 -0.14
C PRO A 15 13.46 -11.07 -0.93
N SER A 16 12.69 -10.06 -0.51
CA SER A 16 11.41 -9.67 -1.08
C SER A 16 11.50 -9.60 -2.61
N LYS A 17 10.56 -10.28 -3.27
CA LYS A 17 10.33 -10.13 -4.72
C LYS A 17 10.15 -8.64 -5.01
N GLU A 18 11.13 -8.07 -5.70
CA GLU A 18 11.05 -6.74 -6.28
C GLU A 18 9.77 -6.64 -7.11
N GLN A 19 8.78 -5.94 -6.56
CA GLN A 19 7.57 -5.62 -7.29
C GLN A 19 7.94 -4.56 -8.33
N ASN A 20 8.19 -5.02 -9.56
CA ASN A 20 8.25 -4.19 -10.74
C ASN A 20 6.89 -3.51 -10.93
N PHE A 21 6.73 -2.31 -10.35
CA PHE A 21 5.65 -1.38 -10.66
C PHE A 21 5.96 -0.69 -11.99
N GLU A 22 6.00 -1.48 -13.07
CA GLU A 22 6.06 -0.91 -14.41
C GLU A 22 4.70 -0.33 -14.78
N ASN A 23 4.73 0.98 -15.00
CA ASN A 23 3.67 1.85 -15.47
C ASN A 23 2.97 1.26 -16.71
N SER A 24 1.93 0.46 -16.47
CA SER A 24 1.18 -0.21 -17.53
C SER A 24 0.25 0.80 -18.20
N LYS A 25 0.73 1.34 -19.30
CA LYS A 25 -0.05 1.88 -20.40
C LYS A 25 -1.19 0.90 -20.70
N SER A 26 -2.42 1.34 -20.47
CA SER A 26 -3.61 0.53 -20.71
C SER A 26 -3.80 0.31 -22.21
N GLU A 27 -3.54 -0.90 -22.67
CA GLU A 27 -4.19 -1.53 -23.83
C GLU A 27 -3.81 -3.01 -23.87
N GLY A 28 -4.79 -3.91 -23.68
CA GLY A 28 -4.74 -5.29 -24.15
C GLY A 28 -4.02 -6.35 -23.30
N SER A 29 -4.84 -7.24 -22.73
CA SER A 29 -4.63 -8.70 -22.67
C SER A 29 -3.52 -9.30 -21.79
N GLY A 30 -3.94 -9.92 -20.68
CA GLY A 30 -3.44 -11.24 -20.25
C GLY A 30 -2.15 -11.29 -19.42
N GLY A 31 -2.28 -11.24 -18.10
CA GLY A 31 -1.20 -11.62 -17.17
C GLY A 31 -1.62 -11.46 -15.72
N SER A 32 -1.76 -12.57 -14.98
CA SER A 32 -1.99 -12.70 -13.53
C SER A 32 -2.57 -11.46 -12.83
N GLY A 33 -3.89 -11.32 -12.89
CA GLY A 33 -4.62 -10.16 -12.38
C GLY A 33 -4.48 -9.98 -10.87
N GLY A 34 -3.55 -9.12 -10.46
CA GLY A 34 -3.58 -8.53 -9.13
C GLY A 34 -4.92 -7.83 -8.90
N GLU A 35 -5.43 -7.92 -7.67
CA GLU A 35 -6.69 -7.28 -7.28
C GLU A 35 -6.64 -5.80 -7.63
N ARG A 36 -7.57 -5.35 -8.48
CA ARG A 36 -7.65 -3.94 -8.88
C ARG A 36 -7.89 -3.09 -7.63
N PRO A 37 -7.21 -1.94 -7.47
CA PRO A 37 -7.46 -1.06 -6.35
C PRO A 37 -8.88 -0.51 -6.39
N ASP A 38 -9.47 -0.36 -5.20
CA ASP A 38 -10.75 0.32 -5.02
C ASP A 38 -10.64 1.81 -5.39
N TRP A 39 -9.51 2.45 -5.03
CA TRP A 39 -9.20 3.83 -5.40
C TRP A 39 -7.83 3.97 -6.03
N ARG A 40 -7.71 4.84 -7.03
CA ARG A 40 -6.41 5.24 -7.62
C ARG A 40 -5.90 6.50 -6.95
N VAL A 41 -4.60 6.54 -6.71
CA VAL A 41 -3.91 7.72 -6.18
C VAL A 41 -3.37 8.50 -7.37
N MET A 42 -3.87 9.73 -7.53
CA MET A 42 -3.51 10.59 -8.65
C MET A 42 -2.69 11.78 -8.12
N GLN A 43 -1.62 12.13 -8.83
CA GLN A 43 -0.82 13.30 -8.54
C GLN A 43 -0.86 14.27 -9.73
N PRO A 44 -1.07 15.57 -9.51
CA PRO A 44 -0.90 16.58 -10.55
C PRO A 44 0.53 16.57 -11.09
N ASP A 45 0.65 16.63 -12.41
CA ASP A 45 1.91 16.75 -13.13
C ASP A 45 1.75 17.78 -14.25
N ARG A 46 2.87 18.26 -14.81
CA ARG A 46 2.83 19.12 -16.00
C ARG A 46 3.38 18.37 -17.20
N ASP A 47 2.64 18.42 -18.30
CA ASP A 47 3.17 17.96 -19.57
C ASP A 47 4.25 18.92 -20.10
N LYS A 48 4.85 18.56 -21.24
CA LYS A 48 5.91 19.37 -21.86
C LYS A 48 5.42 20.74 -22.33
N ASP A 49 4.11 20.88 -22.54
CA ASP A 49 3.44 22.08 -23.04
C ASP A 49 2.93 22.95 -21.87
N GLY A 50 3.14 22.51 -20.63
CA GLY A 50 2.76 23.23 -19.41
C GLY A 50 1.33 23.00 -18.96
N ASN A 51 0.56 22.11 -19.61
CA ASN A 51 -0.79 21.78 -19.18
C ASN A 51 -0.78 20.87 -17.96
N SER A 52 -1.79 21.04 -17.10
CA SER A 52 -1.99 20.19 -15.93
C SER A 52 -2.54 18.83 -16.36
N THR A 53 -1.84 17.76 -15.97
CA THR A 53 -2.26 16.37 -16.17
C THR A 53 -2.30 15.64 -14.83
N LEU A 54 -3.05 14.53 -14.76
CA LEU A 54 -3.08 13.68 -13.58
C LEU A 54 -2.33 12.38 -13.87
N LYS A 55 -1.28 12.12 -13.11
CA LYS A 55 -0.50 10.89 -13.20
C LYS A 55 -0.96 9.91 -12.13
N ASN A 56 -1.22 8.67 -12.51
CA ASN A 56 -1.46 7.61 -11.55
C ASN A 56 -0.14 7.23 -10.85
N VAL A 57 -0.07 7.38 -9.54
CA VAL A 57 1.13 7.12 -8.73
C VAL A 57 0.95 5.96 -7.76
N GLY A 58 -0.27 5.40 -7.66
CA GLY A 58 -0.56 4.41 -6.65
C GLY A 58 -2.00 3.94 -6.60
N GLY A 59 -2.29 3.10 -5.61
CA GLY A 59 -3.61 2.54 -5.38
C GLY A 59 -3.90 2.43 -3.89
N MET A 60 -5.18 2.36 -3.58
CA MET A 60 -5.67 2.10 -2.24
C MET A 60 -6.68 0.96 -2.28
N TRP A 61 -6.50 0.00 -1.38
CA TRP A 61 -7.35 -1.18 -1.24
C TRP A 61 -8.02 -1.17 0.12
N LYS A 62 -9.33 -1.37 0.15
CA LYS A 62 -10.06 -1.60 1.38
C LYS A 62 -9.75 -3.00 1.89
N LYS A 63 -9.44 -3.11 3.18
CA LYS A 63 -9.24 -4.38 3.87
C LYS A 63 -10.01 -4.37 5.19
N THR A 64 -10.32 -5.57 5.66
CA THR A 64 -10.98 -5.77 6.95
C THR A 64 -10.04 -6.60 7.81
N SER A 65 -9.75 -6.11 9.02
CA SER A 65 -8.93 -6.85 9.98
C SER A 65 -9.68 -8.07 10.51
N LYS A 66 -8.95 -8.99 11.16
CA LYS A 66 -9.56 -10.17 11.81
C LYS A 66 -10.63 -9.80 12.84
N ASN A 67 -10.52 -8.61 13.44
CA ASN A 67 -11.46 -8.11 14.45
C ASN A 67 -12.65 -7.35 13.83
N GLY A 68 -12.77 -7.31 12.50
CA GLY A 68 -13.85 -6.62 11.80
C GLY A 68 -13.61 -5.13 11.55
N ASN A 69 -12.51 -4.55 12.05
CA ASN A 69 -12.20 -3.14 11.81
C ASN A 69 -11.77 -2.91 10.36
N GLU A 70 -12.35 -1.91 9.71
CA GLU A 70 -11.97 -1.49 8.35
C GLU A 70 -10.68 -0.67 8.38
N PHE A 71 -9.79 -0.94 7.44
CA PHE A 71 -8.60 -0.15 7.17
C PHE A 71 -8.29 -0.15 5.68
N TYR A 72 -7.38 0.71 5.26
CA TYR A 72 -6.96 0.78 3.87
C TYR A 72 -5.46 0.56 3.76
N VAL A 73 -5.06 -0.15 2.72
CA VAL A 73 -3.66 -0.26 2.32
C VAL A 73 -3.44 0.71 1.16
N LEU A 74 -2.57 1.68 1.35
CA LEU A 74 -2.20 2.70 0.37
C LEU A 74 -0.78 2.41 -0.13
N ASN A 75 -0.65 2.08 -1.42
CA ASN A 75 0.65 1.90 -2.05
C ASN A 75 0.94 3.05 -3.02
N ILE A 76 2.09 3.71 -2.85
CA ILE A 76 2.58 4.78 -3.72
C ILE A 76 4.04 4.47 -4.07
N GLY A 77 4.31 4.09 -5.33
CA GLY A 77 5.63 3.59 -5.72
C GLY A 77 6.08 2.41 -4.85
N ARG A 78 7.17 2.58 -4.10
CA ARG A 78 7.71 1.58 -3.16
C ARG A 78 7.25 1.75 -1.71
N LEU A 79 6.42 2.75 -1.43
CA LEU A 79 5.91 3.04 -0.10
C LEU A 79 4.55 2.36 0.11
N THR A 80 4.42 1.61 1.19
CA THR A 80 3.16 1.00 1.65
C THR A 80 2.76 1.59 2.98
N LEU A 81 1.55 2.14 3.06
CA LEU A 81 0.99 2.78 4.24
C LEU A 81 -0.29 2.08 4.67
N LEU A 82 -0.45 1.91 5.99
CA LEU A 82 -1.73 1.54 6.58
C LEU A 82 -2.49 2.81 6.94
N VAL A 83 -3.70 2.95 6.39
CA VAL A 83 -4.54 4.13 6.56
C VAL A 83 -5.75 3.72 7.38
N PHE A 84 -5.94 4.40 8.49
CA PHE A 84 -7.08 4.26 9.38
C PHE A 84 -7.98 5.47 9.25
N LYS A 85 -9.28 5.27 9.48
CA LYS A 85 -10.23 6.37 9.50
C LYS A 85 -9.87 7.33 10.63
N ASN A 86 -9.83 8.62 10.34
CA ASN A 86 -9.69 9.65 11.36
C ASN A 86 -11.04 9.86 12.07
N ASP A 87 -11.33 9.01 13.04
CA ASP A 87 -12.42 9.23 13.97
C ASP A 87 -11.92 10.20 15.04
N LYS A 88 -12.48 11.42 15.07
CA LYS A 88 -12.06 12.56 15.92
C LYS A 88 -12.03 12.30 17.45
N GLN A 89 -12.19 11.07 17.91
CA GLN A 89 -12.16 10.69 19.32
C GLN A 89 -10.76 10.71 19.96
N GLY A 90 -9.70 10.83 19.17
CA GLY A 90 -8.31 10.90 19.64
C GLY A 90 -7.68 12.28 19.55
N GLY A 91 -8.45 13.37 19.61
CA GLY A 91 -7.90 14.71 19.70
C GLY A 91 -7.02 14.81 20.95
N PHE A 92 -5.70 14.90 20.75
CA PHE A 92 -4.81 15.45 21.76
C PHE A 92 -5.33 16.86 22.03
N ASN A 93 -5.97 17.06 23.19
CA ASN A 93 -6.29 18.41 23.65
C ASN A 93 -4.96 19.17 23.75
N GLU A 94 -4.77 20.18 22.91
CA GLU A 94 -3.74 21.22 23.10
C GLU A 94 -4.03 22.05 24.35
#